data_AF-A0A6L3VRD9-F1
#
_entry.id   AF-A0A6L3VRD9-F1
#
_cell.length_a   1.000
_cell.length_b   1.000
_cell.length_c   1.000
_cell.angle_alpha   90.00
_cell.angle_beta   90.00
_cell.angle_gamma   90.00
#
_symmetry.space_group_name_H-M   'P 1'
#
loop_
_entity.id
_entity.type
_entity.pdbx_description
1 polymer ?
#
loop_
_entity_poly.entity_id
_entity_poly.type
_entity_poly.pdbx_seq_one_letter_code
_entity_poly.pdbx_strand_id
1 'polypeptide(L)'
;MRRVTRTERAVPTIPGWEPCRRRRSWGLNGRNRARGGRPVNDTIGTAIRLRRRALGITQARLARLAGLDQPAVSRLESGSRLPPLPVLERVADVLGLRLTISLEAAPPDGPADRPLR
;
A
#
# COMPACT_ATOMS: atom_id res chain seq x y z
N MET A 1 20.37 -25.25 32.66
CA MET A 1 20.61 -24.65 31.32
C MET A 1 19.42 -23.76 30.98
N ARG A 2 19.66 -22.47 30.71
CA ARG A 2 18.65 -21.40 30.75
C ARG A 2 17.72 -21.44 29.52
N ARG A 3 16.40 -21.46 29.78
CA ARG A 3 15.32 -21.20 28.81
C ARG A 3 15.43 -19.77 28.30
N VAL A 4 15.36 -19.56 26.99
CA VAL A 4 15.11 -18.23 26.40
C VAL A 4 13.64 -18.20 25.98
N THR A 5 12.80 -17.64 26.84
CA THR A 5 11.39 -17.35 26.53
C THR A 5 11.35 -16.18 25.55
N ARG A 6 10.74 -16.39 24.38
CA ARG A 6 10.45 -15.37 23.37
C ARG A 6 9.55 -14.31 24.00
N THR A 7 10.11 -13.17 24.38
CA THR A 7 9.37 -12.02 24.90
C THR A 7 8.51 -11.43 23.80
N GLU A 8 7.20 -11.61 23.90
CA GLU A 8 6.19 -10.82 23.18
C GLU A 8 6.49 -9.33 23.43
N ARG A 9 6.85 -8.59 22.39
CA ARG A 9 6.70 -7.12 22.40
C ARG A 9 5.29 -6.82 21.95
N ALA A 10 4.45 -6.45 22.91
CA ALA A 10 3.11 -5.94 22.67
C ALA A 10 3.17 -4.75 21.70
N VAL A 11 2.40 -4.84 20.61
CA VAL A 11 2.06 -3.71 19.74
C VAL A 11 1.05 -2.84 20.51
N PRO A 12 1.25 -1.51 20.65
CA PRO A 12 0.30 -0.70 21.39
C PRO A 12 -1.02 -0.63 20.62
N THR A 13 -2.10 -1.12 21.23
CA THR A 13 -3.47 -0.86 20.79
C THR A 13 -3.81 0.60 21.00
N ILE A 14 -3.99 1.34 19.90
CA ILE A 14 -4.48 2.72 19.92
C ILE A 14 -5.99 2.69 20.19
N PRO A 15 -6.56 3.46 21.14
CA PRO A 15 -8.01 3.53 21.33
C PRO A 15 -8.66 4.31 20.18
N GLY A 16 -9.72 3.77 19.58
CA GLY A 16 -10.56 4.48 18.61
C GLY A 16 -10.40 4.10 17.13
N TRP A 17 -9.67 3.03 16.78
CA TRP A 17 -9.69 2.48 15.41
C TRP A 17 -10.62 1.27 15.34
N GLU A 18 -11.79 1.44 14.73
CA GLU A 18 -12.68 0.30 14.41
C GLU A 18 -12.36 -0.23 13.00
N PRO A 19 -12.35 -1.56 12.78
CA PRO A 19 -12.23 -2.13 11.45
C PRO A 19 -13.46 -1.79 10.62
N CYS A 20 -13.24 -1.36 9.38
CA CYS A 20 -14.28 -1.07 8.40
C CYS A 20 -15.24 -2.26 8.23
N ARG A 21 -16.38 -2.25 8.94
CA ARG A 21 -17.49 -3.20 8.75
C ARG A 21 -18.29 -2.80 7.51
N ARG A 22 -18.58 -3.79 6.67
CA ARG A 22 -19.41 -3.69 5.45
C ARG A 22 -20.75 -2.99 5.68
N ARG A 23 -21.13 -2.06 4.78
CA ARG A 23 -22.34 -2.19 3.93
C ARG A 23 -22.34 -1.22 2.74
N ARG A 24 -22.98 -1.68 1.65
CA ARG A 24 -23.35 -0.99 0.39
C ARG A 24 -24.31 0.17 0.72
N SER A 25 -24.60 1.18 -0.10
CA SER A 25 -24.49 1.44 -1.54
C SER A 25 -24.56 2.96 -1.71
N TRP A 26 -23.89 3.53 -2.71
CA TRP A 26 -24.23 4.87 -3.19
C TRP A 26 -24.33 4.82 -4.72
N GLY A 27 -25.57 4.93 -5.19
CA GLY A 27 -25.84 5.36 -6.55
C GLY A 27 -25.38 6.80 -6.71
N LEU A 28 -24.72 7.09 -7.82
CA LEU A 28 -24.27 8.44 -8.14
C LEU A 28 -24.71 8.79 -9.55
N ASN A 29 -25.65 9.72 -9.63
CA ASN A 29 -25.85 10.53 -10.81
C ASN A 29 -24.58 11.33 -11.07
N GLY A 30 -24.10 11.21 -12.32
CA GLY A 30 -23.47 12.26 -13.09
C GLY A 30 -22.27 12.97 -12.47
N ARG A 31 -21.07 12.58 -12.90
CA ARG A 31 -20.22 13.46 -13.72
C ARG A 31 -19.07 12.68 -14.33
N ASN A 32 -19.11 12.64 -15.66
CA ASN A 32 -18.17 11.98 -16.55
C ASN A 32 -16.78 12.64 -16.46
N ARG A 33 -15.81 11.90 -15.91
CA ARG A 33 -14.39 11.97 -16.27
C ARG A 33 -13.87 10.53 -16.29
N ALA A 34 -13.93 9.85 -17.44
CA ALA A 34 -13.22 8.58 -17.63
C ALA A 34 -11.71 8.84 -17.42
N ARG A 35 -11.10 8.50 -16.26
CA ARG A 35 -10.73 7.19 -15.68
C ARG A 35 -9.59 6.48 -16.42
N GLY A 36 -8.46 7.16 -16.56
CA GLY A 36 -7.15 6.49 -16.55
C GLY A 36 -6.80 6.14 -15.11
N GLY A 37 -6.67 4.85 -14.79
CA GLY A 37 -6.24 4.42 -13.46
C GLY A 37 -4.88 5.04 -13.12
N ARG A 38 -4.71 5.60 -11.90
CA ARG A 38 -3.38 6.00 -11.46
C ARG A 38 -2.48 4.77 -11.46
N PRO A 39 -1.23 4.85 -11.96
CA PRO A 39 -0.37 3.69 -12.01
C PRO A 39 -0.13 3.15 -10.59
N VAL A 40 -0.01 1.83 -10.47
CA VAL A 40 -0.05 1.09 -9.20
C VAL A 40 1.06 1.53 -8.22
N ASN A 41 2.20 1.96 -8.76
CA ASN A 41 3.30 2.54 -8.00
C ASN A 41 2.91 3.84 -7.25
N ASP A 42 2.15 4.73 -7.89
CA ASP A 42 1.72 5.99 -7.29
C ASP A 42 0.76 5.76 -6.12
N THR A 43 -0.15 4.80 -6.26
CA THR A 43 -1.14 4.48 -5.23
C THR A 43 -0.48 3.85 -4.01
N ILE A 44 0.42 2.89 -4.21
CA ILE A 44 1.19 2.25 -3.14
C ILE A 44 2.10 3.27 -2.43
N GLY A 45 2.89 4.05 -3.19
CA GLY A 45 3.81 5.04 -2.63
C GLY A 45 3.08 6.10 -1.78
N THR A 46 1.91 6.55 -2.26
CA THR A 46 1.05 7.47 -1.50
C THR A 46 0.57 6.84 -0.19
N ALA A 47 0.11 5.60 -0.20
CA ALA A 47 -0.39 4.91 1.00
C ALA A 47 0.71 4.76 2.06
N ILE A 48 1.91 4.36 1.64
CA ILE A 48 3.10 4.22 2.50
C ILE A 48 3.46 5.57 3.13
N ARG A 49 3.54 6.64 2.32
CA ARG A 49 3.86 8.00 2.79
C ARG A 49 2.86 8.50 3.83
N LEU A 50 1.55 8.33 3.55
CA LEU A 50 0.49 8.76 4.46
C LEU A 50 0.58 8.00 5.79
N ARG A 51 0.74 6.67 5.74
CA ARG A 51 0.86 5.86 6.95
C ARG A 51 2.10 6.21 7.76
N ARG A 52 3.25 6.39 7.11
CA ARG A 52 4.49 6.81 7.75
C ARG A 52 4.31 8.14 8.50
N ARG A 53 3.67 9.12 7.86
CA ARG A 53 3.36 10.42 8.48
C ARG A 53 2.43 10.29 9.68
N ALA A 54 1.41 9.43 9.60
CA ALA A 54 0.51 9.15 10.73
C ALA A 54 1.24 8.51 11.93
N LEU A 55 2.33 7.77 11.68
CA LEU A 55 3.21 7.21 12.73
C LEU A 55 4.26 8.20 13.23
N GLY A 56 4.37 9.40 12.64
CA GLY A 56 5.35 10.42 13.03
C GLY A 56 6.81 10.05 12.76
N ILE A 57 7.09 9.03 11.94
CA ILE A 57 8.46 8.59 11.67
C ILE A 57 9.02 9.21 10.38
N THR A 58 10.34 9.47 10.33
CA THR A 58 11.01 9.99 9.13
C THR A 58 11.23 8.89 8.08
N GLN A 59 11.51 9.29 6.84
CA GLN A 59 11.88 8.32 5.79
C GLN A 59 13.12 7.52 6.17
N ALA A 60 14.13 8.16 6.76
CA ALA A 60 15.34 7.49 7.24
C ALA A 60 15.04 6.47 8.37
N ARG A 61 14.10 6.80 9.26
CA ARG A 61 13.66 5.87 10.31
C ARG A 61 12.93 4.66 9.71
N LEU A 62 12.02 4.88 8.76
CA LEU A 62 11.36 3.79 8.03
C LEU A 62 12.37 2.91 7.30
N ALA A 63 13.33 3.52 6.60
CA ALA A 63 14.38 2.82 5.87
C ALA A 63 15.18 1.88 6.79
N ARG A 64 15.67 2.40 7.93
CA ARG A 64 16.38 1.59 8.92
C ARG A 64 15.54 0.43 9.46
N LEU A 65 14.26 0.67 9.76
CA LEU A 65 13.37 -0.37 10.29
C LEU A 65 13.05 -1.46 9.24
N ALA A 66 12.96 -1.08 7.96
CA ALA A 66 12.69 -2.00 6.86
C ALA A 66 13.96 -2.67 6.27
N GLY A 67 15.15 -2.29 6.75
CA GLY A 67 16.43 -2.75 6.18
C GLY A 67 16.64 -2.25 4.74
N LEU A 68 16.37 -0.96 4.51
CA LEU A 68 16.51 -0.26 3.24
C LEU A 68 17.32 1.02 3.42
N ASP A 69 17.78 1.60 2.32
CA ASP A 69 18.36 2.94 2.31
C ASP A 69 17.29 4.02 2.17
N GLN A 70 17.54 5.20 2.74
CA GLN A 70 16.59 6.33 2.66
C GLN A 70 16.23 6.73 1.21
N PRO A 71 17.14 6.73 0.23
CA PRO A 71 16.79 6.97 -1.17
C PRO A 71 15.84 5.92 -1.76
N ALA A 72 15.91 4.66 -1.29
CA ALA A 72 14.99 3.62 -1.72
C ALA A 72 13.56 3.90 -1.20
N VAL A 73 13.43 4.34 0.05
CA VAL A 73 12.15 4.79 0.62
C VAL A 73 11.63 6.03 -0.10
N SER A 74 12.50 6.98 -0.45
CA SER A 74 12.11 8.18 -1.21
C SER A 74 11.51 7.83 -2.58
N ARG A 75 12.17 6.94 -3.35
CA ARG A 75 11.66 6.46 -4.65
C ARG A 75 10.36 5.66 -4.54
N LEU A 76 10.22 4.91 -3.45
CA LEU A 76 8.99 4.18 -3.14
C LEU A 76 7.83 5.14 -2.87
N GLU A 77 8.03 6.14 -2.00
CA GLU A 77 6.99 7.12 -1.64
C GLU A 77 6.61 8.07 -2.79
N SER A 78 7.52 8.29 -3.75
CA SER A 78 7.24 9.11 -4.94
C SER A 78 6.55 8.35 -6.06
N GLY A 79 6.41 7.03 -5.95
CA GLY A 79 5.92 6.19 -7.05
C GLY A 79 6.94 6.00 -8.18
N SER A 80 8.15 6.55 -8.07
CA SER A 80 9.15 6.48 -9.15
C SER A 80 9.54 5.04 -9.54
N ARG A 81 9.52 4.10 -8.59
CA ARG A 81 9.80 2.68 -8.87
C ARG A 81 9.00 1.78 -7.94
N LEU A 82 8.42 0.72 -8.52
CA LEU A 82 7.82 -0.36 -7.74
C LEU A 82 8.94 -1.31 -7.26
N PRO A 83 9.14 -1.48 -5.95
CA PRO A 83 10.13 -2.42 -5.45
C PRO A 83 9.59 -3.86 -5.51
N PRO A 84 10.47 -4.88 -5.34
CA PRO A 84 10.05 -6.28 -5.25
C PRO A 84 9.05 -6.54 -4.12
N LEU A 85 8.18 -7.54 -4.28
CA LEU A 85 7.18 -7.90 -3.26
C LEU A 85 7.77 -8.09 -1.85
N PRO A 86 8.92 -8.78 -1.64
CA PRO A 86 9.51 -8.93 -0.31
C PRO A 86 9.94 -7.61 0.35
N VAL A 87 10.16 -6.55 -0.44
CA VAL A 87 10.42 -5.21 0.09
C VAL A 87 9.12 -4.55 0.54
N LEU A 88 8.05 -4.70 -0.24
CA LEU A 88 6.72 -4.18 0.12
C LEU A 88 6.19 -4.83 1.40
N GLU A 89 6.39 -6.13 1.57
CA GLU A 89 6.00 -6.86 2.79
C GLU A 89 6.73 -6.30 4.02
N ARG A 90 8.06 -6.17 3.97
CA ARG A 90 8.84 -5.59 5.07
C ARG A 90 8.40 -4.16 5.44
N VAL A 91 8.13 -3.34 4.42
CA VAL A 91 7.65 -1.97 4.64
C VAL A 91 6.24 -1.98 5.24
N ALA A 92 5.35 -2.88 4.79
CA ALA A 92 4.02 -3.03 5.34
C ALA A 92 4.06 -3.48 6.81
N ASP A 93 4.90 -4.45 7.15
CA ASP A 93 5.09 -4.94 8.52
C ASP A 93 5.52 -3.82 9.47
N VAL A 94 6.54 -3.04 9.08
CA VAL A 94 7.02 -1.90 9.87
C VAL A 94 5.95 -0.84 10.08
N LEU A 95 5.07 -0.65 9.09
CA LEU A 95 4.00 0.33 9.13
C LEU A 95 2.70 -0.21 9.76
N GLY A 96 2.67 -1.48 10.15
CA GLY A 96 1.47 -2.16 10.66
C GLY A 96 0.34 -2.21 9.61
N LEU A 97 0.71 -2.36 8.33
CA LEU A 97 -0.21 -2.49 7.22
C LEU A 97 -0.32 -3.97 6.80
N ARG A 98 -1.43 -4.31 6.15
CA ARG A 98 -1.60 -5.59 5.47
C ARG A 98 -1.46 -5.37 3.97
N LEU A 99 -0.55 -6.10 3.32
CA LEU A 99 -0.44 -6.12 1.86
C LEU A 99 -1.47 -7.11 1.29
N THR A 100 -2.36 -6.63 0.44
CA THR A 100 -3.33 -7.46 -0.29
C THR A 100 -3.12 -7.25 -1.79
N ILE A 101 -2.93 -8.32 -2.54
CA ILE A 101 -2.76 -8.30 -4.00
C ILE A 101 -3.94 -9.04 -4.62
N SER A 102 -4.66 -8.35 -5.50
CA SER A 102 -5.77 -8.90 -6.27
C SER A 102 -5.53 -8.62 -7.75
N LEU A 103 -5.78 -9.62 -8.59
CA LEU A 103 -5.74 -9.50 -10.05
C LEU A 103 -7.17 -9.55 -10.57
N GLU A 104 -7.53 -8.58 -11.39
CA GLU A 104 -8.83 -8.50 -12.05
C GLU A 104 -8.62 -8.57 -13.56
N ALA A 105 -9.63 -9.05 -14.28
CA ALA A 105 -9.59 -9.01 -15.74
C ALA A 105 -9.45 -7.55 -16.18
N ALA A 106 -8.38 -7.24 -16.90
CA ALA A 106 -8.30 -5.97 -17.60
C ALA A 106 -9.46 -5.95 -18.61
N PRO A 107 -10.15 -4.81 -18.78
CA PRO A 107 -11.05 -4.67 -19.91
C PRO A 107 -10.26 -5.00 -21.19
N PRO A 108 -10.86 -5.68 -22.18
CA PRO A 108 -10.16 -5.99 -23.41
C PRO A 108 -9.58 -4.70 -23.98
N ASP A 109 -8.27 -4.66 -24.18
CA ASP A 109 -7.58 -3.48 -24.68
C ASP A 109 -8.01 -3.22 -26.14
N GLY A 110 -8.99 -2.33 -26.32
CA GLY A 110 -9.47 -1.88 -27.63
C GLY A 110 -10.99 -1.78 -27.70
N PRO A 111 -11.56 -0.92 -28.58
CA PRO A 111 -12.97 -1.01 -28.89
C PRO A 111 -13.22 -2.42 -29.42
N ALA A 112 -14.15 -3.14 -28.77
CA ALA A 112 -14.72 -4.33 -29.37
C ALA A 112 -15.08 -3.97 -30.82
N ASP A 113 -14.58 -4.75 -31.78
CA ASP A 113 -14.90 -4.63 -33.20
C ASP A 113 -14.13 -3.56 -34.01
N ARG A 114 -12.89 -3.90 -34.42
CA ARG A 114 -12.30 -3.35 -35.66
C ARG A 114 -12.15 -4.51 -36.65
N PRO A 115 -13.05 -4.66 -37.64
CA PRO A 115 -12.91 -5.73 -38.62
C PRO A 115 -11.58 -5.58 -39.35
N LEU A 116 -10.83 -6.68 -39.43
CA LEU A 116 -9.66 -6.80 -40.30
C LEU A 116 -10.14 -6.54 -41.73
N ARG A 117 -9.65 -5.47 -42.35
CA ARG A 117 -9.83 -5.18 -43.78
C ARG A 117 -8.68 -5.75 -44.57
#